data_AF-A0A9E5KW27-F1
#
_entry.id   AF-A0A9E5KW27-F1
#
_cell.length_a   1.000
_cell.length_b   1.000
_cell.length_c   1.000
_cell.angle_alpha   90.00
_cell.angle_beta   90.00
_cell.angle_gamma   90.00
#
_symmetry.space_group_name_H-M   'P 1'
#
loop_
_entity.id
_entity.type
_entity.pdbx_description
1 polymer ?
#
loop_
_entity_poly.entity_id
_entity_poly.type
_entity_poly.pdbx_seq_one_letter_code
_entity_poly.pdbx_strand_id
1 'polypeptide(L)'
;MIRQASYAGSWYPKEPSSLMALVNASIRQVSQASTFQKGPYRFGVLPHAGLLYSKSGIAPFFVNSLENVKRIVVISPSHYADIGQDELVSAPLC
;
A
#
# COMPACT_ATOMS: atom_id res chain seq x y z
N MET A 1 -8.45 -21.19 2.65
CA MET A 1 -6.98 -21.09 2.74
C MET A 1 -6.61 -19.63 3.00
N ILE A 2 -5.70 -19.34 3.92
CA ILE A 2 -5.26 -17.96 4.24
C ILE A 2 -3.99 -17.66 3.46
N ARG A 3 -3.98 -16.57 2.66
CA ARG A 3 -2.78 -16.11 1.93
C ARG A 3 -1.73 -15.62 2.93
N GLN A 4 -0.53 -16.19 2.87
CA GLN A 4 0.57 -15.81 3.74
C GLN A 4 1.23 -14.50 3.28
N ALA A 5 1.72 -13.73 4.25
CA ALA A 5 2.46 -12.49 4.04
C ALA A 5 3.92 -12.76 3.65
N SER A 6 4.15 -13.38 2.49
CA SER A 6 5.45 -13.95 2.08
C SER A 6 6.61 -12.96 1.95
N TYR A 7 6.34 -11.65 1.85
CA TYR A 7 7.37 -10.60 1.75
C TYR A 7 7.69 -9.92 3.09
N ALA A 8 7.04 -10.36 4.18
CA ALA A 8 7.32 -9.89 5.52
C ALA A 8 8.75 -10.29 5.94
N GLY A 9 9.55 -9.31 6.38
CA GLY A 9 10.96 -9.48 6.74
C GLY A 9 11.95 -9.16 5.62
N SER A 10 11.48 -8.97 4.39
CA SER A 10 12.34 -8.58 3.25
C SER A 10 11.93 -7.22 2.66
N TRP A 11 10.65 -7.04 2.32
CA TRP A 11 10.16 -5.78 1.73
C TRP A 11 9.65 -4.78 2.79
N TYR A 12 9.27 -5.31 3.94
CA TYR A 12 8.81 -4.55 5.10
C TYR A 12 9.13 -5.34 6.38
N PRO A 13 9.19 -4.69 7.56
CA PRO A 13 9.45 -5.40 8.82
C PRO A 13 8.48 -6.56 9.07
N LYS A 14 9.02 -7.71 9.47
CA LYS A 14 8.21 -8.89 9.82
C LYS A 14 7.46 -8.70 11.15
N GLU A 15 8.12 -8.05 12.11
CA GLU A 15 7.55 -7.82 13.44
C GLU A 15 6.43 -6.77 13.38
N PRO A 16 5.21 -7.10 13.85
CA PRO A 16 4.06 -6.21 13.75
C PRO A 16 4.27 -4.85 14.44
N SER A 17 4.93 -4.85 15.61
CA SER A 17 5.21 -3.61 16.36
C SER A 17 6.16 -2.69 15.60
N SER A 18 7.21 -3.25 14.99
CA SER A 18 8.16 -2.51 14.16
C SER A 18 7.50 -1.96 12.90
N LEU A 19 6.65 -2.76 12.23
CA LEU A 19 5.90 -2.30 11.06
C LEU A 19 4.93 -1.17 11.42
N MET A 20 4.18 -1.32 12.52
CA MET A 20 3.25 -0.29 12.98
C MET A 20 3.97 1.02 13.34
N ALA A 21 5.12 0.93 14.03
CA ALA A 21 5.93 2.10 14.34
C ALA A 21 6.41 2.81 13.07
N LEU A 22 6.88 2.05 12.07
CA LEU A 22 7.33 2.58 10.77
C LEU A 22 6.20 3.30 10.03
N VAL A 23 5.02 2.67 9.92
CA VAL A 23 3.85 3.24 9.23
C VAL A 23 3.40 4.52 9.92
N ASN A 24 3.21 4.47 11.25
CA ASN A 24 2.76 5.62 12.03
C ASN A 24 3.76 6.79 11.97
N ALA A 25 5.05 6.52 12.05
CA ALA A 25 6.08 7.55 11.91
C ALA A 25 6.05 8.19 10.51
N SER A 26 5.86 7.39 9.46
CA SER A 26 5.79 7.87 8.08
C SER A 26 4.59 8.79 7.85
N ILE A 27 3.41 8.42 8.36
CA ILE A 27 2.19 9.23 8.27
C ILE A 27 2.37 10.54 9.06
N ARG A 28 2.88 10.47 10.30
CA ARG A 28 3.15 11.66 11.12
C ARG A 28 4.11 12.63 10.44
N GLN A 29 5.21 12.12 9.88
CA GLN A 29 6.19 12.93 9.17
C GLN A 29 5.54 13.72 8.02
N VAL A 30 4.68 13.08 7.23
CA VAL A 30 4.00 13.76 6.12
C VAL A 30 2.91 14.72 6.61
N SER A 31 2.18 14.40 7.68
CA SER A 31 1.15 15.30 8.22
C SER A 31 1.70 16.65 8.69
N GLN A 32 2.99 16.72 9.03
CA GLN A 32 3.70 17.94 9.41
C GLN A 32 4.19 18.74 8.20
N ALA A 33 4.25 18.12 7.01
CA ALA A 33 4.63 18.80 5.77
C ALA A 33 3.43 19.56 5.18
N SER A 34 3.68 20.70 4.54
CA SER A 34 2.64 21.53 3.91
C SER A 34 2.40 21.20 2.43
N THR A 35 3.25 20.37 1.82
CA THR A 35 3.39 20.22 0.36
C THR A 35 2.89 18.88 -0.19
N PHE A 36 1.73 18.42 0.24
CA PHE A 36 1.05 17.27 -0.37
C PHE A 36 -0.40 17.60 -0.71
N GLN A 37 -0.92 16.98 -1.77
CA GLN A 37 -2.34 17.07 -2.10
C GLN A 37 -3.15 16.56 -0.91
N LYS A 38 -4.19 17.26 -0.46
CA LYS A 38 -5.07 16.79 0.63
C LYS A 38 -6.35 16.19 0.04
N GLY A 39 -6.96 15.24 0.74
CA GLY A 39 -8.12 14.48 0.28
C GLY A 39 -9.42 15.28 0.29
N PRO A 40 -10.57 14.61 0.07
CA PRO A 40 -10.72 13.16 0.00
C PRO A 40 -10.23 12.55 -1.32
N TYR A 41 -9.57 11.38 -1.25
CA TYR A 41 -9.18 10.63 -2.45
C TYR A 41 -10.18 9.51 -2.72
N ARG A 42 -10.64 9.41 -3.98
CA ARG A 42 -11.45 8.27 -4.42
C ARG A 42 -10.60 7.08 -4.87
N PHE A 43 -9.39 7.36 -5.37
CA PHE A 43 -8.40 6.40 -5.83
C PHE A 43 -6.99 6.96 -5.62
N GLY A 44 -5.99 6.10 -5.63
CA GLY A 44 -4.58 6.49 -5.54
C GLY A 44 -3.70 5.53 -6.33
N VAL A 45 -2.73 6.08 -7.06
CA VAL A 45 -1.65 5.30 -7.68
C VAL A 45 -0.48 5.35 -6.72
N LEU A 46 -0.19 4.23 -6.08
CA LEU A 46 0.80 4.14 -5.01
C LEU A 46 1.96 3.24 -5.43
N PRO A 47 3.21 3.58 -5.09
CA PRO A 47 4.33 2.70 -5.35
C PRO A 47 4.24 1.43 -4.50
N HIS A 48 4.78 0.33 -5.00
CA HIS A 48 4.78 -0.96 -4.31
C HIS A 48 6.19 -1.55 -4.11
N ALA A 49 7.24 -0.72 -4.22
CA ALA A 49 8.59 -1.09 -3.81
C ALA A 49 8.67 -1.33 -2.29
N GLY A 50 9.76 -1.95 -1.82
CA GLY A 50 10.00 -2.12 -0.38
C GLY A 50 9.88 -0.81 0.41
N LEU A 51 9.33 -0.88 1.63
CA LEU A 51 8.96 0.31 2.42
C LEU A 51 10.16 1.22 2.75
N LEU A 52 11.38 0.70 2.69
CA LEU A 52 12.59 1.51 2.80
C LEU A 52 12.61 2.65 1.76
N TYR A 53 12.12 2.38 0.54
CA TYR A 53 12.17 3.28 -0.59
C TYR A 53 10.83 3.98 -0.86
N SER A 54 9.71 3.27 -0.65
CA SER A 54 8.39 3.72 -1.10
C SER A 54 7.55 4.45 -0.05
N LYS A 55 7.89 4.32 1.25
CA LYS A 55 7.04 4.80 2.36
C LYS A 55 6.68 6.29 2.26
N SER A 56 7.62 7.13 1.81
CA SER A 56 7.41 8.58 1.70
C SER A 56 6.43 8.95 0.59
N GLY A 57 6.36 8.15 -0.48
CA GLY A 57 5.37 8.33 -1.54
C GLY A 57 4.00 7.76 -1.20
N ILE A 58 3.93 6.75 -0.34
CA ILE A 58 2.67 6.11 0.07
C ILE A 58 1.97 6.91 1.18
N ALA A 59 2.74 7.35 2.18
CA ALA A 59 2.21 7.97 3.40
C ALA A 59 1.23 9.16 3.19
N PRO A 60 1.42 10.08 2.21
CA PRO A 60 0.48 11.19 1.99
C PRO A 60 -0.97 10.74 1.76
N PHE A 61 -1.18 9.59 1.10
CA PHE A 61 -2.51 9.05 0.84
C PHE A 61 -3.25 8.70 2.15
N PHE A 62 -2.51 8.22 3.15
CA PHE A 62 -3.05 7.74 4.43
C PHE A 62 -3.10 8.82 5.52
N VAL A 63 -2.73 10.08 5.22
CA VAL A 63 -2.93 11.20 6.16
C VAL A 63 -4.42 11.55 6.28
N ASN A 64 -5.20 11.34 5.21
CA ASN A 64 -6.63 11.63 5.22
C ASN A 64 -7.42 10.44 5.79
N SER A 65 -8.51 10.74 6.51
CA SER A 65 -9.36 9.71 7.10
C SER A 65 -9.99 8.82 6.03
N LEU A 66 -9.98 7.51 6.29
CA LEU A 66 -10.67 6.48 5.51
C LEU A 66 -11.88 5.91 6.27
N GLU A 67 -12.36 6.56 7.33
CA GLU A 67 -13.44 6.04 8.20
C GLU A 67 -14.74 5.73 7.46
N ASN A 68 -15.04 6.48 6.40
CA ASN A 68 -16.23 6.26 5.55
C ASN A 68 -15.99 5.22 4.44
N VAL A 69 -14.78 4.69 4.30
CA VAL A 69 -14.41 3.71 3.26
C VAL A 69 -14.73 2.31 3.75
N LYS A 70 -15.79 1.71 3.19
CA LYS A 70 -16.24 0.35 3.54
C LYS A 70 -15.59 -0.76 2.71
N ARG A 71 -15.04 -0.41 1.54
CA ARG A 71 -14.49 -1.37 0.56
C ARG A 71 -13.25 -0.77 -0.09
N ILE A 72 -12.19 -1.56 -0.18
CA ILE A 72 -10.94 -1.21 -0.84
C ILE A 72 -10.70 -2.25 -1.93
N VAL A 73 -10.45 -1.79 -3.15
CA VAL A 73 -10.02 -2.62 -4.28
C VAL A 73 -8.55 -2.32 -4.51
N VAL A 74 -7.69 -3.34 -4.45
CA VAL A 74 -6.27 -3.22 -4.76
C VAL A 74 -6.04 -3.84 -6.13
N ILE A 75 -5.60 -3.02 -7.08
CA ILE A 75 -5.23 -3.46 -8.44
C ILE A 75 -3.71 -3.33 -8.55
N SER A 76 -3.04 -4.40 -8.98
CA SER A 76 -1.58 -4.43 -9.11
C SER A 76 -1.17 -5.18 -10.38
N PRO A 77 -0.05 -4.81 -11.02
CA PRO A 77 0.50 -5.59 -12.11
C PRO A 77 1.00 -6.95 -11.61
N SER A 78 0.80 -7.99 -12.42
CA SER A 78 1.52 -9.25 -12.27
C SER A 78 2.95 -9.08 -12.76
N HIS A 79 3.92 -9.56 -11.98
CA HIS A 79 5.33 -9.61 -12.38
C HIS A 79 5.77 -11.02 -12.79
N TYR A 80 4.92 -12.02 -12.63
CA TYR A 80 5.29 -13.43 -12.76
C TYR A 80 4.32 -14.27 -13.60
N ALA A 81 3.03 -13.95 -13.58
CA ALA A 81 2.04 -14.58 -14.45
C ALA A 81 1.96 -13.85 -15.79
N ASP A 82 1.87 -14.63 -16.86
CA ASP A 82 1.49 -14.17 -18.21
C ASP A 82 -0.04 -13.99 -18.23
N ILE A 83 -0.50 -12.76 -18.44
CA ILE A 83 -1.91 -12.36 -18.40
C ILE A 83 -2.19 -11.59 -19.69
N GLY A 84 -3.36 -11.83 -20.28
CA GLY A 84 -3.76 -11.13 -21.50
C GLY A 84 -3.80 -9.61 -21.32
N GLN A 85 -3.67 -8.88 -22.43
CA GLN A 85 -3.89 -7.44 -22.41
C GLN A 85 -5.32 -7.13 -21.98
N ASP A 86 -5.48 -6.07 -21.18
CA ASP A 86 -6.77 -5.60 -20.67
C ASP A 86 -7.56 -6.60 -19.81
N GLU A 87 -6.88 -7.61 -19.25
CA GLU A 87 -7.51 -8.58 -18.34
C GLU A 87 -7.32 -8.22 -16.86
N LEU A 88 -8.40 -8.35 -16.09
CA LEU A 88 -8.37 -8.33 -14.62
C LEU A 88 -8.63 -9.73 -14.10
N VAL A 89 -7.59 -10.32 -13.50
CA VAL A 89 -7.64 -11.65 -12.92
C VAL A 89 -7.47 -11.59 -11.40
N SER A 90 -8.14 -12.50 -10.70
CA SER A 90 -8.02 -12.65 -9.24
C SER A 90 -7.69 -14.09 -8.89
N ALA A 91 -6.90 -14.29 -7.84
CA ALA A 91 -6.50 -15.62 -7.41
C ALA A 91 -7.71 -16.50 -6.99
N PRO A 92 -7.63 -17.83 -7.17
CA PRO A 92 -6.53 -18.53 -7.82
C PRO A 92 -6.50 -18.23 -9.33
N LEU A 93 -5.30 -17.99 -9.86
CA LEU A 93 -5.09 -17.86 -11.30
C LEU A 93 -5.19 -19.28 -11.85
N CYS A 94 -6.26 -19.57 -12.58
CA CYS A 94 -6.48 -20.84 -13.26
C CYS A 94 -5.73 -20.88 -14.58
#